data_AF-A0A3C0S6V0-F1
#
_entry.id   AF-A0A3C0S6V0-F1
#
_cell.length_a   1.000
_cell.length_b   1.000
_cell.length_c   1.000
_cell.angle_alpha   90.00
_cell.angle_beta   90.00
_cell.angle_gamma   90.00
#
_symmetry.space_group_name_H-M   'P 1'
#
loop_
_entity.id
_entity.type
_entity.pdbx_description
1 polymer ?
#
loop_
_entity_poly.entity_id
_entity_poly.type
_entity_poly.pdbx_seq_one_letter_code
_entity_poly.pdbx_strand_id
1 'polypeptide(L)'
;MKTYFRLLSFAKPIEKFAIPYVICTLITVVFSTLNLALLAPLLHTLFKTGKEACEAAIEVVKPEAYTDILAWFNYYASMANEQFGAYGALQRVCIAIVISVFISNLFRYFCQRIMENFRIHTLLKLRRAVFDSVMDLHVGYFTGQRKGDIVSKVASDVQVVQYSVTGTLQVVFKEPLQLIAYIVMLFNISAQLTFFSLLVIPVSAFLISRIVKNLKSQA
;
A
#
# COMPACT_ATOMS: atom_id res chain seq x y z
N MET A 1 3.83 26.72 -3.48
CA MET A 1 3.66 25.81 -2.32
C MET A 1 2.56 26.25 -1.34
N LYS A 2 2.37 27.55 -1.06
CA LYS A 2 1.35 28.03 -0.09
C LYS A 2 -0.10 27.60 -0.41
N THR A 3 -0.48 27.55 -1.68
CA THR A 3 -1.83 27.14 -2.11
C THR A 3 -2.14 25.69 -1.77
N TYR A 4 -1.15 24.80 -1.91
CA TYR A 4 -1.32 23.36 -1.68
C TYR A 4 -1.55 23.05 -0.19
N PHE A 5 -0.76 23.66 0.71
CA PHE A 5 -0.98 23.54 2.15
C PHE A 5 -2.30 24.15 2.61
N ARG A 6 -2.78 25.21 1.94
CA ARG A 6 -4.11 25.80 2.19
C ARG A 6 -5.25 24.87 1.75
N LEU A 7 -5.06 24.07 0.72
CA LEU A 7 -6.04 23.04 0.32
C LEU A 7 -6.02 21.86 1.31
N LEU A 8 -4.83 21.47 1.78
CA LEU A 8 -4.66 20.48 2.84
C LEU A 8 -5.29 20.87 4.18
N SER A 9 -5.42 22.17 4.50
CA SER A 9 -6.11 22.58 5.74
C SER A 9 -7.60 22.24 5.73
N PHE A 10 -8.23 22.12 4.55
CA PHE A 10 -9.63 21.66 4.44
C PHE A 10 -9.80 20.17 4.76
N ALA A 11 -8.72 19.39 4.70
CA ALA A 11 -8.70 17.99 5.10
C ALA A 11 -8.61 17.78 6.63
N LYS A 12 -8.52 18.85 7.46
CA LYS A 12 -8.64 18.70 8.92
C LYS A 12 -10.07 18.29 9.29
N PRO A 13 -10.30 17.27 10.15
CA PRO A 13 -9.34 16.60 11.03
C PRO A 13 -8.77 15.31 10.42
N ILE A 14 -7.68 15.42 9.67
CA ILE A 14 -7.01 14.28 9.03
C ILE A 14 -6.53 13.24 10.04
N GLU A 15 -6.14 13.67 11.24
CA GLU A 15 -5.60 12.82 12.30
C GLU A 15 -6.57 11.71 12.73
N LYS A 16 -7.88 11.98 12.73
CA LYS A 16 -8.90 10.97 13.08
C LYS A 16 -8.97 9.83 12.08
N PHE A 17 -8.62 10.09 10.82
CA PHE A 17 -8.64 9.10 9.75
C PHE A 17 -7.25 8.51 9.51
N ALA A 18 -6.19 9.28 9.70
CA ALA A 18 -4.81 8.87 9.44
C ALA A 18 -4.34 7.75 10.39
N ILE A 19 -4.62 7.84 11.69
CA ILE A 19 -4.19 6.83 12.67
C ILE A 19 -4.74 5.43 12.34
N PRO A 20 -6.07 5.21 12.24
CA PRO A 20 -6.60 3.89 11.91
C PRO A 20 -6.20 3.43 10.50
N TYR A 21 -6.02 4.37 9.57
CA TYR A 21 -5.53 4.08 8.23
C TYR A 21 -4.10 3.53 8.22
N VAL A 22 -3.18 4.16 8.94
CA VAL A 22 -1.78 3.71 9.05
C VAL A 22 -1.70 2.35 9.74
N ILE A 23 -2.47 2.13 10.81
CA ILE A 23 -2.53 0.83 11.49
C ILE A 23 -3.03 -0.27 10.54
N CYS A 24 -4.14 -0.04 9.85
CA CYS A 24 -4.66 -1.01 8.88
C CYS A 24 -3.65 -1.25 7.75
N THR A 25 -2.97 -0.20 7.29
CA THR A 25 -1.96 -0.30 6.24
C THR A 25 -0.76 -1.13 6.70
N LEU A 26 -0.24 -0.91 7.91
CA LEU A 26 0.83 -1.73 8.47
C LEU A 26 0.45 -3.20 8.52
N ILE A 27 -0.74 -3.51 9.03
CA ILE A 27 -1.23 -4.89 9.12
C ILE A 27 -1.35 -5.49 7.71
N THR A 28 -2.01 -4.80 6.78
CA THR A 28 -2.12 -5.27 5.38
C THR A 28 -0.76 -5.53 4.76
N VAL A 29 0.20 -4.62 4.94
CA VAL A 29 1.54 -4.74 4.35
C VAL A 29 2.29 -5.93 4.96
N VAL A 30 2.24 -6.11 6.28
CA VAL A 30 2.88 -7.26 6.96
C VAL A 30 2.31 -8.58 6.46
N PHE A 31 0.98 -8.76 6.48
CA PHE A 31 0.36 -10.02 6.03
C PHE A 31 0.51 -10.23 4.51
N SER A 32 0.43 -9.17 3.71
CA SER A 32 0.68 -9.26 2.27
C SER A 32 2.11 -9.67 1.95
N THR A 33 3.09 -9.21 2.75
CA THR A 33 4.50 -9.56 2.59
C THR A 33 4.76 -10.99 3.04
N LEU A 34 4.16 -11.39 4.17
CA LEU A 34 4.21 -12.77 4.65
C LEU A 34 3.68 -13.73 3.59
N ASN A 35 2.55 -13.44 2.95
CA ASN A 35 2.00 -14.30 1.89
C ASN A 35 3.01 -14.63 0.78
N LEU A 36 3.88 -13.69 0.41
CA LEU A 36 4.94 -13.93 -0.57
C LEU A 36 6.01 -14.88 -0.03
N ALA A 37 6.42 -14.68 1.23
CA ALA A 37 7.39 -15.56 1.90
C ALA A 37 6.87 -16.98 2.12
N LEU A 38 5.58 -17.13 2.45
CA LEU A 38 4.91 -18.42 2.63
C LEU A 38 4.86 -19.25 1.33
N LEU A 39 5.01 -18.61 0.17
CA LEU A 39 4.99 -19.27 -1.13
C LEU A 39 6.27 -20.11 -1.34
N ALA A 40 7.42 -19.63 -0.86
CA ALA A 40 8.70 -20.35 -1.00
C ALA A 40 8.70 -21.77 -0.39
N PRO A 41 8.29 -21.98 0.88
CA PRO A 41 8.22 -23.33 1.46
C PRO A 41 7.16 -24.19 0.78
N LEU A 42 6.03 -23.64 0.36
CA LEU A 42 5.03 -24.38 -0.42
C LEU A 42 5.63 -24.89 -1.73
N LEU A 43 6.33 -24.03 -2.46
CA LEU A 43 6.98 -24.35 -3.72
C LEU A 43 8.06 -25.43 -3.51
N HIS A 44 8.89 -25.28 -2.48
CA HIS A 44 9.91 -26.25 -2.12
C HIS A 44 9.30 -27.61 -1.73
N THR A 45 8.19 -27.65 -0.97
CA THR A 45 7.50 -28.91 -0.65
C THR A 45 6.87 -29.57 -1.88
N LEU A 46 6.36 -28.79 -2.84
CA LEU A 46 5.77 -29.31 -4.08
C LEU A 46 6.83 -29.84 -5.06
N PHE A 47 7.95 -29.14 -5.20
CA PHE A 47 9.01 -29.51 -6.15
C PHE A 47 10.06 -30.47 -5.59
N LYS A 48 10.01 -30.84 -4.31
CA LYS A 48 10.86 -31.87 -3.68
C LYS A 48 10.60 -33.32 -4.14
N THR A 49 10.20 -33.52 -5.39
CA THR A 49 10.05 -34.85 -6.03
C THR A 49 11.29 -35.23 -6.87
N GLY A 50 12.50 -34.77 -6.50
CA GLY A 50 13.73 -35.15 -7.22
C GLY A 50 15.02 -34.80 -6.48
N LYS A 51 15.82 -35.83 -6.16
CA LYS A 51 17.22 -35.87 -5.66
C LYS A 51 17.68 -35.00 -4.47
N GLU A 52 16.93 -33.99 -4.04
CA GLU A 52 17.25 -33.17 -2.84
C GLU A 52 16.62 -33.69 -1.54
N ALA A 53 16.06 -34.92 -1.57
CA ALA A 53 15.48 -35.56 -0.40
C ALA A 53 16.52 -36.01 0.64
N CYS A 54 17.81 -36.13 0.25
CA CYS A 54 18.88 -36.58 1.16
C CYS A 54 19.73 -35.46 1.78
N GLU A 55 19.71 -34.23 1.28
CA GLU A 55 20.61 -33.15 1.78
C GLU A 55 19.89 -32.04 2.55
N ALA A 56 18.58 -32.14 2.75
CA ALA A 56 17.80 -31.14 3.46
C ALA A 56 17.24 -31.63 4.81
N ALA A 57 17.94 -32.57 5.45
CA ALA A 57 18.02 -32.58 6.91
C ALA A 57 19.02 -31.49 7.34
N ILE A 58 18.76 -30.25 6.92
CA ILE A 58 19.42 -29.11 7.56
C ILE A 58 18.71 -29.02 8.90
N GLU A 59 19.38 -29.40 9.99
CA GLU A 59 18.94 -29.07 11.34
C GLU A 59 18.64 -27.57 11.34
N VAL A 60 17.36 -27.20 11.33
CA VAL A 60 16.98 -25.79 11.33
C VAL A 60 17.23 -25.31 12.75
N VAL A 61 18.44 -24.78 12.97
CA VAL A 61 18.87 -24.20 14.24
C VAL A 61 17.92 -23.04 14.57
N LYS A 62 17.48 -22.98 15.83
CA LYS A 62 16.65 -21.89 16.36
C LYS A 62 17.30 -20.55 15.99
N PRO A 63 16.61 -19.64 15.29
CA PRO A 63 17.20 -18.37 14.88
C PRO A 63 17.68 -17.58 16.10
N GLU A 64 18.94 -17.13 16.09
CA GLU A 64 19.49 -16.29 17.16
C GLU A 64 18.96 -14.84 17.08
N ALA A 65 18.56 -14.40 15.88
CA ALA A 65 18.03 -13.06 15.64
C ALA A 65 16.48 -13.05 15.60
N TYR A 66 15.86 -12.20 16.42
CA TYR A 66 14.40 -11.95 16.37
C TYR A 66 13.95 -11.20 15.12
N THR A 67 14.87 -10.61 14.36
CA THR A 67 14.58 -9.82 13.17
C THR A 67 14.35 -10.66 11.92
N ASP A 68 14.80 -11.93 11.94
CA ASP A 68 14.76 -12.81 10.78
C ASP A 68 13.43 -13.57 10.68
N ILE A 69 12.39 -12.85 10.24
CA ILE A 69 11.01 -13.34 10.14
C ILE A 69 10.94 -14.61 9.26
N LEU A 70 11.76 -14.66 8.20
CA LEU A 70 11.82 -15.81 7.29
C LEU A 70 12.41 -17.05 7.96
N ALA A 71 13.46 -16.89 8.77
CA ALA A 71 14.12 -17.99 9.47
C ALA A 71 13.22 -18.58 10.56
N TRP A 72 12.52 -17.71 11.31
CA TRP A 72 11.49 -18.15 12.24
C TRP A 72 10.38 -18.92 11.52
N PHE A 73 9.90 -18.41 10.38
CA PHE A 73 8.88 -19.10 9.61
C PHE A 73 9.34 -20.48 9.12
N ASN A 74 10.55 -20.56 8.58
CA ASN A 74 11.15 -21.83 8.11
C ASN A 74 11.36 -22.83 9.25
N TYR A 75 11.73 -22.36 10.44
CA TYR A 75 11.85 -23.19 11.66
C TYR A 75 10.50 -23.77 12.10
N TYR A 76 9.44 -22.95 12.14
CA TYR A 76 8.10 -23.47 12.45
C TYR A 76 7.58 -24.43 11.36
N ALA A 77 7.93 -24.19 10.10
CA ALA A 77 7.59 -25.07 8.99
C ALA A 77 8.35 -26.41 9.06
N SER A 78 9.64 -26.41 9.43
CA SER A 78 10.43 -27.64 9.59
C SER A 78 9.97 -28.47 10.80
N MET A 79 9.67 -27.83 11.94
CA MET A 79 9.06 -28.53 13.10
C MET A 79 7.73 -29.17 12.74
N ALA A 80 6.89 -28.49 11.93
CA ALA A 80 5.64 -29.06 11.45
C ALA A 80 5.86 -30.28 10.54
N ASN A 81 6.95 -30.31 9.77
CA ASN A 81 7.31 -31.40 8.89
C ASN A 81 7.82 -32.64 9.65
N GLU A 82 8.65 -32.44 10.67
CA GLU A 82 9.16 -33.54 11.51
C GLU A 82 8.03 -34.21 12.31
N GLN A 83 7.05 -33.46 12.78
CA GLN A 83 6.02 -33.98 13.67
C GLN A 83 4.79 -34.55 12.94
N PHE A 84 4.51 -34.15 11.69
CA PHE A 84 3.27 -34.50 10.98
C PHE A 84 3.48 -35.05 9.55
N GLY A 85 4.73 -35.19 9.11
CA GLY A 85 5.08 -35.64 7.76
C GLY A 85 4.79 -34.61 6.66
N ALA A 86 5.23 -34.90 5.43
CA ALA A 86 5.15 -33.97 4.30
C ALA A 86 3.72 -33.49 3.98
N TYR A 87 2.74 -34.39 4.03
CA TYR A 87 1.33 -34.07 3.77
C TYR A 87 0.72 -33.19 4.87
N GLY A 88 0.99 -33.51 6.14
CA GLY A 88 0.48 -32.75 7.29
C GLY A 88 1.09 -31.35 7.39
N ALA A 89 2.37 -31.20 7.04
CA ALA A 89 3.03 -29.90 6.93
C ALA A 89 2.44 -29.06 5.81
N LEU A 90 2.25 -29.64 4.62
CA LEU A 90 1.65 -28.94 3.48
C LEU A 90 0.24 -28.41 3.81
N GLN A 91 -0.62 -29.23 4.44
CA GLN A 91 -1.96 -28.81 4.82
C GLN A 91 -1.95 -27.57 5.73
N ARG A 92 -1.03 -27.52 6.70
CA ARG A 92 -0.93 -26.38 7.63
C ARG A 92 -0.34 -25.14 7.00
N VAL A 93 0.66 -25.28 6.13
CA VAL A 93 1.20 -24.16 5.36
C VAL A 93 0.09 -23.56 4.49
N CYS A 94 -0.70 -24.39 3.81
CA CYS A 94 -1.85 -23.94 3.03
C CYS A 94 -2.89 -23.23 3.90
N ILE A 95 -3.26 -23.79 5.06
CA ILE A 95 -4.20 -23.14 5.99
C ILE A 95 -3.66 -21.79 6.49
N ALA A 96 -2.37 -21.72 6.85
CA ALA A 96 -1.71 -20.49 7.28
C ALA A 96 -1.72 -19.42 6.17
N ILE A 97 -1.46 -19.82 4.92
CA ILE A 97 -1.56 -18.92 3.75
C ILE A 97 -3.00 -18.41 3.60
N VAL A 98 -3.99 -19.29 3.64
CA VAL A 98 -5.40 -18.89 3.50
C VAL A 98 -5.81 -17.88 4.58
N ILE A 99 -5.45 -18.15 5.84
CA ILE A 99 -5.72 -17.24 6.96
C ILE A 99 -5.00 -15.91 6.78
N SER A 100 -3.72 -15.94 6.41
CA SER A 100 -2.90 -14.74 6.18
C SER A 100 -3.42 -13.89 5.01
N VAL A 101 -3.83 -14.51 3.90
CA VAL A 101 -4.49 -13.84 2.77
C VAL A 101 -5.83 -13.24 3.18
N PHE A 102 -6.64 -13.98 3.94
CA PHE A 102 -7.93 -13.49 4.43
C PHE A 102 -7.76 -12.25 5.31
N ILE A 103 -6.86 -12.29 6.29
CA ILE A 103 -6.54 -11.15 7.16
C ILE A 103 -6.02 -9.97 6.34
N SER A 104 -5.07 -10.19 5.43
CA SER A 104 -4.54 -9.15 4.56
C SER A 104 -5.65 -8.43 3.78
N ASN A 105 -6.58 -9.19 3.19
CA ASN A 105 -7.69 -8.63 2.41
C ASN A 105 -8.73 -7.92 3.30
N LEU A 106 -9.00 -8.45 4.49
CA LEU A 106 -9.91 -7.82 5.46
C LEU A 106 -9.40 -6.43 5.88
N PHE A 107 -8.12 -6.31 6.26
CA PHE A 107 -7.53 -5.03 6.62
C PHE A 107 -7.35 -4.11 5.40
N ARG A 108 -7.13 -4.66 4.20
CA ARG A 108 -7.11 -3.89 2.96
C ARG A 108 -8.47 -3.24 2.70
N TYR A 109 -9.56 -3.97 2.94
CA TYR A 109 -10.92 -3.45 2.85
C TYR A 109 -11.15 -2.34 3.89
N PHE A 110 -10.76 -2.54 5.16
CA PHE A 110 -10.87 -1.49 6.17
C PHE A 110 -10.07 -0.23 5.82
N CYS A 111 -8.84 -0.39 5.34
CA CYS A 111 -7.99 0.69 4.84
C CYS A 111 -8.70 1.49 3.72
N GLN A 112 -9.30 0.81 2.74
CA GLN A 112 -10.08 1.44 1.68
C GLN A 112 -11.32 2.16 2.21
N ARG A 113 -12.07 1.54 3.14
CA ARG A 113 -13.27 2.14 3.74
C ARG A 113 -12.94 3.41 4.55
N ILE A 114 -11.85 3.41 5.30
CA ILE A 114 -11.39 4.59 6.06
C ILE A 114 -11.02 5.71 5.09
N MET A 115 -10.27 5.41 4.03
CA MET A 115 -9.88 6.39 3.02
C MET A 115 -11.08 6.96 2.28
N GLU A 116 -12.08 6.13 1.98
CA GLU A 116 -13.32 6.57 1.33
C GLU A 116 -14.14 7.51 2.21
N ASN A 117 -14.28 7.19 3.50
CA ASN A 117 -14.94 8.08 4.46
C ASN A 117 -14.22 9.43 4.57
N PHE A 118 -12.88 9.40 4.60
CA PHE A 118 -12.06 10.61 4.59
C PHE A 118 -12.27 11.45 3.32
N ARG A 119 -12.33 10.78 2.16
CA ARG A 119 -12.64 11.39 0.87
C ARG A 119 -13.99 12.12 0.88
N ILE A 120 -15.05 11.43 1.29
CA ILE A 120 -16.41 11.99 1.34
C ILE A 120 -16.47 13.18 2.30
N HIS A 121 -15.84 13.07 3.47
CA HIS A 121 -15.83 14.15 4.46
C HIS A 121 -15.10 15.41 3.95
N THR A 122 -13.96 15.22 3.28
CA THR A 122 -13.19 16.31 2.67
C THR A 122 -13.98 16.96 1.53
N LEU A 123 -14.63 16.16 0.69
CA LEU A 123 -15.49 16.65 -0.40
C LEU A 123 -16.63 17.51 0.13
N LEU A 124 -17.31 17.05 1.18
CA LEU A 124 -18.41 17.79 1.81
C LEU A 124 -17.95 19.14 2.35
N LYS A 125 -16.78 19.20 3.01
CA LYS A 125 -16.22 20.46 3.52
C LYS A 125 -15.85 21.42 2.41
N LEU A 126 -15.20 20.93 1.36
CA LEU A 126 -14.84 21.77 0.21
C LEU A 126 -16.09 22.32 -0.50
N ARG A 127 -17.10 21.48 -0.74
CA ARG A 127 -18.35 21.93 -1.36
C ARG A 127 -19.08 22.97 -0.52
N ARG A 128 -19.17 22.78 0.81
CA ARG A 128 -19.78 23.76 1.73
C ARG A 128 -19.02 25.09 1.71
N ALA A 129 -17.70 25.06 1.89
CA ALA A 129 -16.90 26.29 1.92
C ALA A 129 -17.00 27.09 0.61
N VAL A 130 -17.00 26.40 -0.54
CA VAL A 130 -17.17 27.06 -1.83
C VAL A 130 -18.60 27.56 -2.01
N PHE A 131 -19.61 26.80 -1.60
CA PHE A 131 -21.01 27.22 -1.66
C PHE A 131 -21.28 28.46 -0.82
N ASP A 132 -20.84 28.47 0.44
CA ASP A 132 -20.99 29.61 1.36
C ASP A 132 -20.29 30.86 0.77
N SER A 133 -19.07 30.69 0.25
CA SER A 133 -18.34 31.78 -0.43
C SER A 133 -19.06 32.30 -1.67
N VAL A 134 -19.76 31.44 -2.42
CA VAL A 134 -20.53 31.86 -3.60
C VAL A 134 -21.80 32.60 -3.19
N MET A 135 -22.46 32.21 -2.09
CA MET A 135 -23.66 32.88 -1.59
C MET A 135 -23.38 34.29 -1.05
N ASP A 136 -22.18 34.54 -0.52
CA ASP A 136 -21.77 35.85 0.00
C ASP A 136 -21.28 36.83 -1.09
N LEU A 137 -21.27 36.43 -2.37
CA LEU A 137 -20.84 37.31 -3.47
C LEU A 137 -21.91 38.35 -3.82
N HIS A 138 -21.46 39.56 -4.15
CA HIS A 138 -22.30 40.64 -4.62
C HIS A 138 -22.97 40.32 -5.96
N VAL A 139 -24.18 40.85 -6.17
CA VAL A 139 -25.02 40.59 -7.37
C VAL A 139 -24.27 40.91 -8.69
N GLY A 140 -23.41 41.93 -8.70
CA GLY A 140 -22.61 42.31 -9.86
C GLY A 140 -21.65 41.23 -10.37
N TYR A 141 -21.19 40.32 -9.50
CA TYR A 141 -20.37 39.17 -9.90
C TYR A 141 -21.14 38.21 -10.81
N PHE A 142 -22.44 38.03 -10.55
CA PHE A 142 -23.30 37.12 -11.30
C PHE A 142 -23.74 37.66 -12.65
N THR A 143 -23.70 38.98 -12.85
CA THR A 143 -24.05 39.62 -14.13
C THR A 143 -23.02 39.32 -15.22
N GLY A 144 -21.74 39.16 -14.85
CA GLY A 144 -20.63 38.92 -15.79
C GLY A 144 -20.24 37.45 -15.99
N GLN A 145 -20.87 36.50 -15.30
CA GLN A 145 -20.49 35.08 -15.32
C GLN A 145 -21.64 34.21 -15.83
N ARG A 146 -21.34 33.18 -16.63
CA ARG A 146 -22.37 32.22 -17.05
C ARG A 146 -22.76 31.35 -15.86
N LYS A 147 -24.06 31.14 -15.66
CA LYS A 147 -24.58 30.31 -14.56
C LYS A 147 -23.96 28.90 -14.56
N GLY A 148 -23.71 28.32 -15.74
CA GLY A 148 -23.07 27.01 -15.90
C GLY A 148 -21.63 26.96 -15.38
N ASP A 149 -20.86 28.05 -15.51
CA ASP A 149 -19.46 28.08 -15.05
C ASP A 149 -19.39 28.05 -13.51
N ILE A 150 -20.34 28.72 -12.85
CA ILE A 150 -20.46 28.71 -11.39
C ILE A 150 -20.82 27.31 -10.89
N VAL A 151 -21.80 26.65 -11.54
CA VAL A 151 -22.20 25.27 -11.20
C VAL A 151 -21.03 24.31 -11.42
N SER A 152 -20.29 24.45 -12.52
CA SER A 152 -19.12 23.61 -12.83
C SER A 152 -18.03 23.75 -11.77
N LYS A 153 -17.74 24.98 -11.32
CA LYS A 153 -16.76 25.22 -10.24
C LYS A 153 -17.13 24.53 -8.93
N VAL A 154 -18.41 24.59 -8.54
CA VAL A 154 -18.89 23.98 -7.28
C VAL A 154 -18.95 22.45 -7.37
N ALA A 155 -19.30 21.91 -8.54
CA ALA A 155 -19.48 20.47 -8.73
C ALA A 155 -18.20 19.74 -9.16
N SER A 156 -17.62 20.16 -10.28
CA SER A 156 -16.51 19.50 -10.99
C SER A 156 -15.15 19.91 -10.44
N ASP A 157 -14.86 21.21 -10.38
CA ASP A 157 -13.51 21.67 -9.99
C ASP A 157 -13.20 21.29 -8.54
N VAL A 158 -14.18 21.43 -7.65
CA VAL A 158 -14.06 20.98 -6.25
C VAL A 158 -13.76 19.48 -6.15
N GLN A 159 -14.36 18.66 -7.01
CA GLN A 159 -14.11 17.23 -7.04
C GLN A 159 -12.68 16.91 -7.52
N VAL A 160 -12.18 17.60 -8.55
CA VAL A 160 -10.79 17.46 -9.03
C VAL A 160 -9.79 17.85 -7.95
N VAL A 161 -10.05 18.97 -7.26
CA VAL A 161 -9.22 19.43 -6.14
C VAL A 161 -9.23 18.39 -5.01
N GLN A 162 -10.40 17.88 -4.66
CA GLN A 162 -10.52 16.85 -3.63
C GLN A 162 -9.71 15.60 -3.99
N TYR A 163 -9.81 15.10 -5.23
CA TYR A 163 -9.05 13.93 -5.69
C TYR A 163 -7.55 14.15 -5.56
N SER A 164 -7.08 15.35 -5.92
CA SER A 164 -5.67 15.71 -5.81
C SER A 164 -5.18 15.70 -4.36
N VAL A 165 -5.99 16.24 -3.44
CA VAL A 165 -5.67 16.27 -2.00
C VAL A 165 -5.64 14.86 -1.40
N THR A 166 -6.68 14.05 -1.62
CA THR A 166 -6.74 12.68 -1.07
C THR A 166 -5.70 11.77 -1.70
N GLY A 167 -5.47 11.89 -3.01
CA GLY A 167 -4.49 11.07 -3.73
C GLY A 167 -3.08 11.32 -3.23
N THR A 168 -2.70 12.59 -3.05
CA THR A 168 -1.37 12.91 -2.52
C THR A 168 -1.20 12.43 -1.07
N LEU A 169 -2.24 12.54 -0.24
CA LEU A 169 -2.19 12.00 1.11
C LEU A 169 -2.00 10.48 1.13
N GLN A 170 -2.70 9.76 0.25
CA GLN A 170 -2.50 8.33 0.09
C GLN A 170 -1.06 8.01 -0.34
N VAL A 171 -0.52 8.72 -1.33
CA VAL A 171 0.86 8.53 -1.79
C VAL A 171 1.85 8.79 -0.65
N VAL A 172 1.69 9.88 0.10
CA VAL A 172 2.64 10.25 1.17
C VAL A 172 2.62 9.29 2.36
N PHE A 173 1.46 8.74 2.73
CA PHE A 173 1.34 7.89 3.93
C PHE A 173 1.44 6.39 3.64
N LYS A 174 0.83 5.91 2.55
CA LYS A 174 0.75 4.47 2.26
C LYS A 174 1.95 3.97 1.47
N GLU A 175 2.35 4.67 0.41
CA GLU A 175 3.36 4.14 -0.51
C GLU A 175 4.74 4.00 0.14
N PRO A 176 5.27 4.98 0.89
CA PRO A 176 6.54 4.82 1.60
C PRO A 176 6.52 3.66 2.59
N LEU A 177 5.42 3.51 3.33
CA LEU A 177 5.29 2.46 4.35
C LEU A 177 5.28 1.07 3.71
N GLN A 178 4.55 0.90 2.60
CA GLN A 178 4.55 -0.33 1.83
C GLN A 178 5.92 -0.61 1.19
N LEU A 179 6.54 0.42 0.61
CA LEU A 179 7.84 0.32 -0.04
C LEU A 179 8.95 -0.06 0.96
N ILE A 180 9.00 0.59 2.12
CA ILE A 180 9.97 0.28 3.18
C ILE A 180 9.81 -1.18 3.63
N ALA A 181 8.58 -1.63 3.89
CA ALA A 181 8.35 -2.99 4.33
C ALA A 181 8.79 -4.04 3.28
N TYR A 182 8.50 -3.81 2.00
CA TYR A 182 8.95 -4.70 0.93
C TYR A 182 10.47 -4.72 0.77
N ILE A 183 11.12 -3.55 0.80
CA ILE A 183 12.57 -3.47 0.72
C ILE A 183 13.22 -4.20 1.91
N VAL A 184 12.76 -3.94 3.13
CA VAL A 184 13.24 -4.63 4.33
C VAL A 184 13.08 -6.14 4.17
N MET A 185 11.94 -6.62 3.69
CA MET A 185 11.74 -8.06 3.47
C MET A 185 12.68 -8.63 2.40
N LEU A 186 12.86 -7.94 1.28
CA LEU A 186 13.76 -8.39 0.22
C LEU A 186 15.20 -8.50 0.70
N PHE A 187 15.66 -7.53 1.51
CA PHE A 187 16.99 -7.60 2.14
C PHE A 187 17.13 -8.77 3.11
N ASN A 188 16.08 -9.14 3.85
CA ASN A 188 16.09 -10.34 4.71
C ASN A 188 16.17 -11.64 3.87
N ILE A 189 15.55 -11.68 2.68
CA ILE A 189 15.61 -12.86 1.80
C ILE A 189 17.00 -12.99 1.15
N SER A 190 17.46 -11.94 0.45
CA SER A 190 18.77 -11.93 -0.18
C SER A 190 19.19 -10.50 -0.52
N ALA A 191 20.20 -10.00 0.18
CA ALA A 191 20.76 -8.68 -0.10
C ALA A 191 21.33 -8.59 -1.53
N GLN A 192 21.98 -9.64 -2.04
CA GLN A 192 22.64 -9.62 -3.35
C GLN A 192 21.64 -9.48 -4.50
N LEU A 193 20.55 -10.26 -4.49
CA LEU A 193 19.47 -10.14 -5.47
C LEU A 193 18.73 -8.81 -5.36
N THR A 194 18.56 -8.31 -4.13
CA THR A 194 17.93 -7.03 -3.85
C THR A 194 18.72 -5.88 -4.47
N PHE A 195 20.05 -5.83 -4.29
CA PHE A 195 20.90 -4.82 -4.93
C PHE A 195 20.82 -4.86 -6.45
N PHE A 196 20.82 -6.06 -7.05
CA PHE A 196 20.64 -6.20 -8.49
C PHE A 196 19.29 -5.65 -8.95
N SER A 197 18.21 -5.95 -8.23
CA SER A 197 16.86 -5.43 -8.52
C SER A 197 16.78 -3.91 -8.36
N LEU A 198 17.45 -3.34 -7.35
CA LEU A 198 17.48 -1.88 -7.14
C LEU A 198 18.14 -1.12 -8.29
N LEU A 199 19.08 -1.74 -9.03
CA LEU A 199 19.68 -1.13 -10.22
C LEU A 199 18.67 -0.95 -11.37
N VAL A 200 17.56 -1.70 -11.37
CA VAL A 200 16.49 -1.55 -12.37
C VAL A 200 15.67 -0.27 -12.13
N ILE A 201 15.61 0.21 -10.88
CA ILE A 201 14.88 1.43 -10.50
C ILE A 201 15.39 2.67 -11.26
N PRO A 202 16.70 3.03 -11.24
CA PRO A 202 17.19 4.21 -11.95
C PRO A 202 17.01 4.11 -13.48
N VAL A 203 17.17 2.93 -14.06
CA VAL A 203 16.93 2.70 -15.50
C VAL A 203 15.46 2.96 -15.83
N SER A 204 14.55 2.41 -15.04
CA SER A 204 13.11 2.63 -15.21
C SER A 204 12.73 4.10 -14.99
N ALA A 205 13.28 4.72 -13.94
CA ALA A 205 13.05 6.13 -13.63
C ALA A 205 13.54 7.06 -14.75
N PHE A 206 14.67 6.74 -15.39
CA PHE A 206 15.18 7.49 -16.53
C PHE A 206 14.23 7.42 -17.73
N LEU A 207 13.76 6.21 -18.08
CA LEU A 207 12.80 6.02 -19.18
C LEU A 207 11.48 6.73 -18.94
N ILE A 208 10.91 6.56 -17.74
CA ILE A 208 9.66 7.24 -17.33
C ILE A 208 9.84 8.75 -17.38
N SER A 209 10.95 9.27 -16.84
CA SER A 209 11.24 10.71 -16.86
C SER A 209 11.30 11.27 -18.27
N ARG A 210 11.88 10.53 -19.22
CA ARG A 210 11.94 10.94 -20.64
C ARG A 210 10.54 11.00 -21.26
N ILE A 211 9.71 9.99 -21.01
CA ILE A 211 8.33 9.94 -21.52
C ILE A 211 7.50 11.09 -20.94
N VAL A 212 7.57 11.32 -19.63
CA VAL A 212 6.84 12.40 -18.95
C VAL A 212 7.25 13.78 -19.49
N LYS A 213 8.56 14.00 -19.73
CA LYS A 213 9.04 15.25 -20.34
C LYS A 213 8.47 15.46 -21.74
N ASN A 214 8.41 14.41 -22.57
CA ASN A 214 7.85 14.49 -23.91
C ASN A 214 6.34 14.79 -23.88
N LEU A 215 5.58 14.12 -23.00
CA LEU A 215 4.14 14.38 -22.84
C LEU A 215 3.87 15.83 -22.38
N LYS A 216 4.67 16.32 -21.44
CA LYS A 216 4.54 17.69 -20.95
C LYS A 216 4.94 18.74 -21.99
N SER A 217 5.79 18.40 -22.96
CA SER A 217 6.09 19.30 -24.09
C SER A 217 4.96 19.38 -25.13
N GLN A 218 4.04 18.42 -25.13
CA GLN A 218 2.90 18.36 -26.06
C GLN A 218 1.61 18.92 -25.48
N ALA A 219 1.56 19.19 -24.17
CA ALA A 219 0.42 19.74 -23.43
C ALA A 219 0.64 21.22 -23.09
#